data_AF-A0A2W6CDX5-F1
#
_entry.id   AF-A0A2W6CDX5-F1
#
_cell.length_a   1.000
_cell.length_b   1.000
_cell.length_c   1.000
_cell.angle_alpha   90.00
_cell.angle_beta   90.00
_cell.angle_gamma   90.00
#
_symmetry.space_group_name_H-M   'P 1'
#
loop_
_entity.id
_entity.type
_entity.pdbx_description
1 polymer ?
#
loop_
_entity_poly.entity_id
_entity_poly.type
_entity_poly.pdbx_seq_one_letter_code
_entity_poly.pdbx_strand_id
1 'polypeptide(L)' 'MIGLGRMGQALALQAVDRGLEVVAHDPGTEPDPGSGILPADSVASVVGQLPTPRVVFVSVPQAGPSGMGRR' A
#
# COMPACT_ATOMS: atom_id res chain seq x y z
N MET A 1 -3.79 -0.25 0.30
CA MET A 1 -2.53 -0.39 1.05
C MET A 1 -1.69 0.86 0.84
N ILE A 2 -1.11 1.44 1.90
CA ILE A 2 -0.15 2.54 1.81
C ILE A 2 1.18 2.04 2.38
N GLY A 3 2.21 2.00 1.54
CA GLY A 3 3.50 1.40 1.85
C GLY A 3 3.60 -0.06 1.39
N LEU A 4 4.60 -0.33 0.53
CA LEU A 4 4.94 -1.63 -0.06
C LEU A 4 6.36 -2.07 0.31
N GLY A 5 6.90 -1.56 1.42
CA GLY A 5 8.02 -2.22 2.08
C GLY A 5 7.68 -3.67 2.45
N ARG A 6 8.67 -4.44 2.95
CA ARG A 6 8.55 -5.89 3.21
C ARG A 6 7.23 -6.34 3.84
N MET A 7 6.77 -5.64 4.89
CA MET A 7 5.54 -5.98 5.60
C MET A 7 4.27 -5.62 4.80
N GLY A 8 4.22 -4.41 4.22
CA GLY A 8 3.07 -3.93 3.45
C GLY A 8 2.83 -4.76 2.20
N GLN A 9 3.91 -5.14 1.50
CA GLN A 9 3.81 -6.02 0.34
C GLN A 9 3.30 -7.41 0.70
N ALA A 10 3.82 -8.03 1.77
CA ALA A 10 3.36 -9.35 2.20
C ALA A 10 1.88 -9.35 2.59
N LEU A 11 1.40 -8.29 3.26
CA LEU A 11 -0.01 -8.13 3.60
C LEU A 11 -0.89 -7.92 2.36
N ALA A 12 -0.43 -7.12 1.40
CA ALA A 12 -1.16 -6.89 0.16
C ALA A 12 -1.29 -8.18 -0.67
N LEU A 13 -0.20 -8.95 -0.81
CA LEU A 13 -0.21 -10.24 -1.49
C LEU A 13 -1.15 -11.23 -0.80
N GLN A 14 -1.09 -11.36 0.53
CA GLN A 14 -1.99 -12.24 1.27
C GLN A 14 -3.47 -11.85 1.10
N ALA A 15 -3.78 -10.55 1.01
CA ALA A 15 -5.13 -10.09 0.77
C ALA A 15 -5.61 -10.47 -0.64
N VAL A 16 -4.75 -10.30 -1.67
CA VAL A 16 -5.03 -10.76 -3.04
C VAL A 16 -5.25 -12.27 -3.08
N ASP A 17 -4.40 -13.07 -2.42
CA ASP A 17 -4.54 -14.54 -2.34
C ASP A 17 -5.87 -14.99 -1.72
N ARG A 18 -6.48 -14.13 -0.88
CA ARG A 18 -7.78 -14.36 -0.25
C ARG A 18 -8.97 -13.83 -1.08
N GLY A 19 -8.72 -13.40 -2.31
CA GLY A 19 -9.73 -12.88 -3.23
C GLY A 19 -10.16 -11.44 -2.94
N LEU A 20 -9.37 -10.67 -2.18
CA LEU A 20 -9.62 -9.25 -1.99
C LEU A 20 -8.92 -8.44 -3.06
N GLU A 21 -9.63 -7.47 -3.62
CA GLU A 21 -9.02 -6.47 -4.51
C GLU A 21 -8.22 -5.47 -3.68
N VAL A 22 -6.96 -5.25 -4.05
CA VAL A 22 -6.05 -4.39 -3.31
C VAL A 22 -5.51 -3.31 -4.22
N VAL A 23 -5.85 -2.05 -3.92
CA VAL A 23 -5.21 -0.87 -4.49
C VAL A 23 -4.06 -0.45 -3.58
N ALA A 24 -2.86 -0.23 -4.12
CA ALA A 24 -1.67 0.09 -3.35
C ALA A 24 -0.86 1.27 -3.91
N HIS A 25 -0.29 2.05 -2.99
CA HIS A 25 0.66 3.10 -3.31
C HIS A 25 1.87 3.02 -2.38
N ASP A 26 3.06 3.14 -2.95
CA ASP A 26 4.32 3.36 -2.23
C ASP A 26 5.22 4.33 -3.04
N PRO A 27 5.90 5.30 -2.40
CA PRO A 27 6.72 6.28 -3.11
C PRO A 27 7.97 5.72 -3.80
N GLY A 28 8.47 4.55 -3.37
CA GLY A 28 9.74 3.98 -3.81
C GLY A 28 9.64 2.54 -4.31
N THR A 29 8.45 1.96 -4.35
CA THR A 29 8.23 0.58 -4.80
C THR A 29 6.91 0.46 -5.56
N GLU A 30 6.97 -0.07 -6.77
CA GLU A 30 5.79 -0.40 -7.54
C GLU A 30 5.46 -1.90 -7.36
N PRO A 31 4.18 -2.29 -7.25
CA PRO A 31 3.82 -3.70 -7.21
C PRO A 31 4.21 -4.40 -8.52
N ASP A 32 4.58 -5.68 -8.42
CA ASP A 32 4.82 -6.53 -9.60
C ASP A 32 3.52 -6.62 -10.43
N PRO A 33 3.54 -6.37 -11.76
CA PRO A 33 2.38 -6.51 -12.64
C PRO A 33 1.65 -7.86 -12.54
N GLY A 34 2.33 -8.94 -12.12
CA GLY A 34 1.73 -10.26 -11.93
C GLY A 34 1.11 -10.51 -10.54
N SER A 35 1.27 -9.58 -9.59
CA SER A 35 0.90 -9.79 -8.18
C SER A 35 -0.60 -9.70 -7.88
N GLY A 36 -1.40 -9.19 -8.82
CA GLY A 36 -2.81 -8.88 -8.61
C GLY A 36 -3.06 -7.65 -7.73
N ILE A 37 -2.01 -6.95 -7.29
CA ILE A 37 -2.12 -5.66 -6.60
C ILE A 37 -2.27 -4.56 -7.66
N LEU A 38 -3.32 -3.75 -7.53
CA LEU A 38 -3.58 -2.61 -8.42
C LEU A 38 -2.72 -1.41 -8.00
N PRO A 39 -1.87 -0.86 -8.88
CA PRO A 39 -1.06 0.31 -8.56
C PRO A 39 -1.91 1.58 -8.48
N ALA A 40 -1.49 2.52 -7.64
CA ALA A 40 -2.04 3.86 -7.56
C ALA A 40 -0.91 4.90 -7.42
N ASP A 41 -1.03 6.00 -8.17
CA ASP A 41 0.04 7.00 -8.28
C ASP A 41 0.14 7.93 -7.06
N SER A 42 -0.84 7.89 -6.17
CA SER A 42 -0.86 8.71 -4.96
C SER A 42 -1.78 8.12 -3.90
N VAL A 43 -1.61 8.54 -2.65
CA VAL A 43 -2.55 8.24 -1.56
C VAL A 43 -3.97 8.70 -1.89
N ALA A 44 -4.14 9.84 -2.54
CA ALA A 44 -5.45 10.32 -2.97
C ALA A 44 -6.10 9.38 -4.00
N SER A 45 -5.31 8.84 -4.93
CA SER A 45 -5.77 7.84 -5.90
C SER A 45 -6.21 6.54 -5.21
N VAL A 46 -5.47 6.04 -4.21
CA VAL A 46 -5.88 4.88 -3.42
C VAL A 46 -7.26 5.10 -2.79
N VAL A 47 -7.47 6.24 -2.13
CA VAL A 47 -8.74 6.55 -1.46
C VAL A 47 -9.89 6.72 -2.47
N GLY A 48 -9.62 7.30 -3.63
CA GLY A 48 -10.60 7.51 -4.69
C GLY A 48 -11.09 6.23 -5.35
N GLN A 49 -10.26 5.19 -5.40
CA GLN A 49 -10.61 3.89 -6.00
C GLN A 49 -11.35 2.95 -5.03
N LEU A 50 -11.38 3.26 -3.73
CA LEU A 50 -12.02 2.39 -2.73
C LEU A 50 -13.52 2.74 -2.51
N PRO A 51 -14.41 1.74 -2.50
CA PRO A 51 -15.81 1.93 -2.14
C PRO A 51 -15.98 2.27 -0.64
N THR A 52 -17.12 2.85 -0.28
CA THR A 52 -17.46 3.15 1.12
C THR A 52 -18.17 1.98 1.79
N PRO A 53 -17.88 1.65 3.06
CA PRO A 53 -16.82 2.23 3.92
C PRO A 53 -15.42 1.77 3.51
N ARG A 54 -14.44 2.67 3.58
CA ARG A 54 -13.07 2.42 3.11
C ARG A 54 -12.22 1.77 4.19
N VAL A 55 -11.48 0.73 3.83
CA VAL A 55 -10.48 0.10 4.70
C VAL A 55 -9.09 0.41 4.15
N VAL A 56 -8.27 1.11 4.93
CA VAL A 56 -6.91 1.51 4.54
C VAL A 56 -5.91 1.01 5.56
N PHE A 57 -5.01 0.12 5.12
CA PHE A 57 -3.84 -0.30 5.89
C PHE A 57 -2.65 0.60 5.55
N VAL A 58 -1.93 1.05 6.58
CA VAL A 58 -0.74 1.89 6.47
C VAL A 58 0.45 1.13 7.06
N SER A 59 1.44 0.85 6.23
CA SER A 59 2.68 0.14 6.60
C SER A 59 3.89 0.97 6.15
N VAL A 60 4.16 2.05 6.87
CA VAL A 60 5.29 2.95 6.63
C VAL A 60 6.25 2.94 7.83
N PRO A 61 7.53 3.30 7.65
CA PRO A 61 8.43 3.49 8.77
C PRO A 61 7.84 4.49 9.77
N GLN A 62 8.00 4.20 11.06
CA GLN A 62 7.64 5.16 12.08
C GLN A 62 8.52 6.41 11.91
N ALA A 63 7.90 7.59 11.86
CA ALA A 63 8.64 8.83 11.98
C ALA A 63 9.26 8.88 13.38
N GLY A 64 10.59 8.92 13.46
CA GLY A 64 11.29 9.20 14.72
C GLY A 64 10.95 10.60 15.25
N PRO A 65 11.36 10.96 16.48
CA PRO A 65 11.05 12.25 17.10
C PRO A 65 11.52 13.48 16.30
N SER A 66 12.41 13.30 15.31
CA SER A 66 12.93 14.34 14.41
C SER A 66 12.46 14.26 12.95
N GLY A 67 11.53 13.35 12.61
CA GLY A 67 10.87 13.32 11.28
C GLY A 67 11.77 13.03 10.08
N MET A 68 13.01 12.55 10.27
CA MET A 68 13.92 12.26 9.16
C MET A 68 14.00 10.75 8.91
N GLY A 69 13.16 10.27 7.99
CA GLY A 69 13.22 8.90 7.48
C GLY A 69 14.56 8.65 6.77
N ARG A 70 15.20 7.52 7.07
CA ARG A 70 16.41 7.07 6.37
C ARG A 70 16.04 6.78 4.92
N ARG A 71 16.73 7.46 4.00
CA ARG A 71 16.74 7.18 2.55
C ARG A 71 17.59 5.96 2.26
#